data_AF-A0A1S1WW67-F1
#
_entry.id   AF-A0A1S1WW67-F1
#
_cell.length_a   1.000
_cell.length_b   1.000
_cell.length_c   1.000
_cell.angle_alpha   90.00
_cell.angle_beta   90.00
_cell.angle_gamma   90.00
#
_symmetry.space_group_name_H-M   'P 1'
#
loop_
_entity.id
_entity.type
_entity.pdbx_description
1 polymer ?
#
loop_
_entity_poly.entity_id
_entity_poly.type
_entity_poly.pdbx_seq_one_letter_code
_entity_poly.pdbx_strand_id
1 'polypeptide(L)' 'MTLNTLPIPRTLSTGEFAQAIGLQPQTIRKTYSKNGHALGIRPKKLPNGKLRWLEEDIVRLLKGDAV' A
#
# COMPACT_ATOMS: atom_id res chain seq x y z
N MET A 1 -1.95 28.85 15.02
CA MET A 1 -0.82 27.90 14.98
C MET A 1 -1.17 26.81 13.97
N THR A 2 -0.99 27.07 12.68
CA THR A 2 -1.34 26.13 11.61
C THR A 2 -0.15 25.21 11.35
N LEU A 3 -0.27 23.92 11.70
CA LEU A 3 0.73 22.93 11.33
C LEU A 3 0.76 22.83 9.81
N ASN A 4 1.86 23.30 9.22
CA ASN A 4 2.16 23.16 7.80
C ASN A 4 2.21 21.66 7.48
N THR A 5 1.09 21.12 7.01
CA THR A 5 0.97 19.72 6.67
C THR A 5 1.61 19.58 5.30
N LEU A 6 2.89 19.19 5.28
CA LEU A 6 3.53 18.75 4.04
C LEU A 6 2.63 17.70 3.39
N PRO A 7 2.40 17.74 2.06
CA PRO A 7 1.58 16.75 1.37
C PRO A 7 2.36 15.44 1.28
N ILE A 8 2.54 14.77 2.42
CA ILE A 8 3.08 13.42 2.46
C ILE A 8 1.93 12.53 2.01
N PRO A 9 2.06 11.86 0.85
CA PRO A 9 1.02 10.94 0.41
C PRO A 9 0.79 9.91 1.50
N ARG A 10 -0.48 9.71 1.88
CA ARG A 10 -0.83 8.78 2.95
C ARG A 10 -0.42 7.39 2.50
N THR A 11 0.53 6.82 3.24
CA THR A 11 1.05 5.48 2.96
C THR A 11 0.79 4.54 4.11
N LEU A 12 0.14 3.43 3.80
CA LEU A 12 -0.18 2.36 4.72
C LEU A 12 0.98 1.37 4.80
N SER A 13 1.11 0.76 5.97
CA SER A 13 1.93 -0.42 6.18
C SER A 13 1.31 -1.65 5.49
N THR A 14 2.09 -2.71 5.30
CA THR A 14 1.57 -3.97 4.75
C THR A 14 0.45 -4.56 5.62
N GLY A 15 0.46 -4.31 6.93
CA GLY A 15 -0.60 -4.79 7.83
C GLY A 15 -1.91 -4.04 7.62
N GLU A 16 -1.87 -2.71 7.55
CA GLU A 16 -3.06 -1.89 7.28
C GLU A 16 -3.61 -2.15 5.88
N PHE A 17 -2.75 -2.31 4.88
CA PHE A 17 -3.18 -2.71 3.54
C PHE A 17 -3.88 -4.07 3.55
N ALA A 18 -3.32 -5.05 4.27
CA ALA A 18 -3.92 -6.38 4.43
C ALA A 18 -5.31 -6.32 5.06
N GLN A 19 -5.45 -5.51 6.11
CA GLN A 19 -6.73 -5.31 6.79
C GLN A 19 -7.76 -4.64 5.87
N ALA A 20 -7.35 -3.61 5.12
CA ALA A 20 -8.23 -2.88 4.20
C ALA A 20 -8.82 -3.76 3.09
N ILE A 21 -8.04 -4.72 2.59
CA ILE A 21 -8.47 -5.65 1.52
C ILE A 21 -9.01 -6.98 2.05
N GLY A 22 -8.95 -7.22 3.36
CA GLY A 22 -9.37 -8.49 3.97
C GLY A 22 -8.46 -9.68 3.68
N LEU A 23 -7.17 -9.47 3.38
CA LEU A 23 -6.19 -10.53 3.14
C LEU A 23 -5.21 -10.68 4.30
N GLN A 24 -4.47 -11.79 4.30
CA GLN A 24 -3.34 -11.97 5.20
C GLN A 24 -2.13 -11.16 4.72
N PRO A 25 -1.39 -10.47 5.62
CA PRO A 25 -0.16 -9.75 5.26
C PRO A 25 0.87 -10.65 4.57
N GLN A 26 0.89 -11.94 4.92
CA GLN A 26 1.76 -12.93 4.31
C GLN A 26 1.45 -13.15 2.83
N THR A 27 0.17 -13.13 2.44
CA THR A 27 -0.25 -13.24 1.04
C THR A 27 0.25 -12.06 0.24
N ILE A 28 0.11 -10.83 0.75
CA ILE A 28 0.61 -9.62 0.08
C ILE A 28 2.13 -9.70 -0.13
N ARG A 29 2.89 -10.10 0.90
CA ARG A 29 4.35 -10.26 0.78
C ARG A 29 4.73 -11.32 -0.25
N LYS A 30 3.99 -12.43 -0.31
CA LYS A 30 4.20 -13.51 -1.27
C LYS A 30 3.91 -13.04 -2.70
N THR A 31 2.80 -12.36 -2.93
CA THR A 31 2.43 -11.81 -4.25
C THR A 31 3.44 -10.77 -4.70
N TYR A 32 3.83 -9.85 -3.81
CA TYR A 32 4.87 -8.85 -4.10
C TYR A 32 6.21 -9.50 -4.46
N SER A 33 6.64 -10.53 -3.73
CA SER A 33 7.89 -11.23 -4.02
C SER A 33 7.86 -11.94 -5.39
N LYS A 34 6.72 -12.54 -5.76
CA LYS A 34 6.56 -13.27 -7.03
C LYS A 34 6.39 -12.35 -8.24
N ASN A 35 5.58 -11.30 -8.10
CA ASN A 35 5.10 -10.49 -9.22
C ASN A 35 5.71 -9.08 -9.24
N GLY A 36 6.42 -8.68 -8.17
CA GLY A 36 6.91 -7.31 -7.99
C GLY A 36 5.83 -6.28 -7.62
N HIS A 37 4.57 -6.72 -7.50
CA HIS A 37 3.40 -5.91 -7.15
C HIS A 37 2.38 -6.77 -6.41
N ALA A 38 1.48 -6.16 -5.65
CA ALA A 38 0.34 -6.89 -5.06
C ALA A 38 -0.96 -6.24 -5.52
N LEU A 39 -1.81 -7.03 -6.20
CA LEU A 39 -3.13 -6.58 -6.69
C LEU A 39 -3.05 -5.32 -7.56
N GLY A 40 -2.07 -5.26 -8.47
CA GLY A 40 -1.80 -4.08 -9.31
C GLY A 40 -1.05 -2.94 -8.61
N ILE A 41 -0.94 -2.96 -7.28
CA ILE A 41 -0.32 -1.87 -6.50
C ILE A 41 1.19 -2.11 -6.33
N ARG A 42 1.98 -1.06 -6.57
CA ARG A 42 3.44 -1.08 -6.38
C ARG A 42 3.81 -0.41 -5.05
N PRO A 43 4.41 -1.13 -4.09
CA PRO A 43 4.82 -0.51 -2.84
C PRO A 43 6.05 0.38 -3.04
N LYS A 44 6.14 1.46 -2.28
CA LYS A 44 7.34 2.28 -2.15
C LYS A 44 8.26 1.66 -1.10
N LYS A 45 9.46 1.24 -1.53
CA LYS A 45 10.49 0.73 -0.64
C LYS A 45 11.17 1.90 0.07
N LEU A 46 11.11 1.93 1.39
CA LEU A 46 11.83 2.90 2.21
C LEU A 46 13.28 2.44 2.47
N PRO A 47 14.20 3.38 2.74
CA PRO A 47 15.58 3.05 3.10
C PRO A 47 15.70 2.22 4.38
N ASN A 48 14.68 2.25 5.26
CA ASN A 48 14.58 1.39 6.44
C ASN A 48 14.16 -0.07 6.14
N GLY A 49 14.05 -0.45 4.86
CA GLY A 49 13.67 -1.79 4.42
C GLY A 49 12.17 -2.10 4.49
N LYS A 50 11.33 -1.19 4.98
CA LYS A 50 9.87 -1.37 5.03
C LYS A 50 9.22 -1.01 3.69
N LEU A 51 8.12 -1.71 3.38
CA LEU A 51 7.26 -1.42 2.25
C LEU A 51 6.13 -0.49 2.69
N ARG A 52 5.86 0.53 1.88
CA ARG A 52 4.77 1.49 2.07
C ARG A 52 3.82 1.43 0.88
N TRP A 53 2.53 1.27 1.15
CA TRP A 53 1.48 1.15 0.15
C TRP A 53 0.73 2.48 0.07
N LEU A 54 0.53 3.04 -1.12
CA LEU A 54 -0.20 4.30 -1.27
C LEU A 54 -1.69 4.05 -1.00
N GLU A 55 -2.29 4.85 -0.11
CA GLU A 55 -3.72 4.75 0.20
C GLU A 55 -4.58 4.98 -1.05
N GLU A 56 -4.18 5.91 -1.92
CA GLU A 56 -4.88 6.23 -3.16
C GLU A 56 -5.03 5.01 -4.08
N ASP A 57 -3.97 4.22 -4.24
CA ASP A 57 -3.99 3.01 -5.06
C ASP A 57 -4.89 1.93 -4.45
N ILE A 58 -4.91 1.83 -3.11
CA ILE A 58 -5.77 0.88 -2.39
C ILE A 58 -7.24 1.29 -2.54
N VAL A 59 -7.54 2.58 -2.41
CA VAL A 59 -8.88 3.12 -2.62
C VAL A 59 -9.32 2.89 -4.07
N ARG A 60 -8.46 3.10 -5.06
CA ARG A 60 -8.77 2.78 -6.47
C ARG A 60 -9.04 1.30 -6.69
N LEU A 61 -8.22 0.42 -6.08
CA LEU A 61 -8.42 -1.02 -6.12
C LEU A 61 -9.79 -1.42 -5.52
N LEU A 62 -10.13 -0.88 -4.34
CA LEU A 62 -11.40 -1.17 -3.67
C LEU A 62 -12.61 -0.58 -4.39
N LYS A 63 -12.44 0.53 -5.12
CA LYS A 63 -13.48 1.12 -5.99
C LYS A 63 -13.74 0.29 -7.25
N GLY A 64 -12.89 -0.68 -7.57
CA GLY A 64 -13.02 -1.52 -8.76
C GLY A 64 -12.38 -0.93 -10.03
N ASP A 65 -11.60 0.15 -9.91
CA ASP A 65 -10.86 0.77 -11.02
C ASP A 65 -9.51 0.06 -11.31
N ALA A 66 -9.40 -1.22 -10.94
CA ALA A 66 -8.26 -2.05 -11.29
C ALA A 66 -8.35 -2.41 -12.78
N VAL A 67 -7.82 -1.52 -13.63
CA VAL A 67 -7.61 -1.75 -15.07
C VAL A 67 -6.28 -2.46 -15.29
#